data_AF-A0A2S6MTZ5-F1
#
_entry.id   AF-A0A2S6MTZ5-F1
#
_cell.length_a   1.000
_cell.length_b   1.000
_cell.length_c   1.000
_cell.angle_alpha   90.00
_cell.angle_beta   90.00
_cell.angle_gamma   90.00
#
_symmetry.space_group_name_H-M   'P 1'
#
loop_
_entity.id
_entity.type
_entity.pdbx_description
1 polymer ?
#
loop_
_entity_poly.entity_id
_entity_poly.type
_entity_poly.pdbx_seq_one_letter_code
_entity_poly.pdbx_strand_id
1 'polypeptide(L)'
;MGAVGKAHDRARRVPDATIGVRMPWFVVYRNKTMNKEMRSPPCPTERSALTHARALDRDGAEVLRVEGPDGAAVPARMLDAWLDDAPDMAD
;
A
#
# COMPACT_ATOMS: atom_id res chain seq x y z
N MET A 1 41.72 25.52 29.21
CA MET A 1 40.51 24.68 29.44
C MET A 1 39.88 24.41 28.10
N GLY A 2 39.76 23.13 27.75
CA GLY A 2 39.50 22.65 26.40
C GLY A 2 38.06 22.82 25.93
N ALA A 3 37.96 23.36 24.71
CA ALA A 3 37.31 22.77 23.54
C ALA A 3 35.87 22.20 23.64
N VAL A 4 35.10 22.72 22.70
CA VAL A 4 34.09 22.07 21.84
C VAL A 4 32.74 21.68 22.44
N GLY A 5 31.72 22.35 21.89
CA GLY A 5 30.33 22.02 22.06
C GLY A 5 30.02 20.59 21.66
N LYS A 6 29.11 19.99 22.40
CA LYS A 6 28.39 18.79 21.98
C LYS A 6 26.96 19.21 21.69
N ALA A 7 26.76 19.70 20.48
CA ALA A 7 25.52 19.50 19.76
C ALA A 7 25.32 17.98 19.68
N HIS A 8 24.38 17.45 20.46
CA HIS A 8 23.74 16.18 20.15
C HIS A 8 22.28 16.48 19.87
N ASP A 9 22.10 17.14 18.72
CA ASP A 9 20.95 16.92 17.88
C ASP A 9 20.89 15.41 17.58
N ARG A 10 20.09 14.69 18.36
CA ARG A 10 19.56 13.38 17.97
C ARG A 10 18.10 13.55 17.59
N ALA A 11 17.81 14.52 16.73
CA ALA A 11 16.59 14.55 15.94
C ALA A 11 16.74 13.55 14.78
N ARG A 12 16.72 12.26 15.09
CA ARG A 12 16.40 11.21 14.09
C ARG A 12 15.44 10.18 14.67
N ARG A 13 14.40 10.66 15.34
CA ARG A 13 13.10 10.03 15.22
C ARG A 13 12.35 10.93 14.27
N VAL A 14 12.35 10.58 12.99
CA VAL A 14 11.27 11.03 12.12
C VAL A 14 9.98 10.66 12.87
N PRO A 15 9.16 11.62 13.33
CA PRO A 15 7.79 11.27 13.63
C PRO A 15 7.21 10.90 12.28
N ASP A 16 7.10 9.59 12.04
CA ASP A 16 6.38 8.99 10.93
C ASP A 16 5.11 9.81 10.74
N ALA A 17 5.03 10.44 9.57
CA ALA A 17 4.18 11.58 9.34
C ALA A 17 2.76 11.37 9.86
N THR A 18 2.32 12.30 10.71
CA THR A 18 0.91 12.69 10.84
C THR A 18 -0.01 11.60 11.39
N ILE A 19 -0.25 11.63 12.71
CA ILE A 19 -1.52 11.18 13.29
C ILE A 19 -2.60 12.18 12.85
N GLY A 20 -3.06 12.02 11.62
CA GLY A 20 -4.22 12.68 11.06
C GLY A 20 -4.86 11.61 10.21
N VAL A 21 -6.03 11.13 10.64
CA VAL A 21 -6.87 10.06 10.05
C VAL A 21 -6.43 9.71 8.62
N ARG A 22 -5.39 8.88 8.47
CA ARG A 22 -4.93 8.40 7.18
C ARG A 22 -6.01 7.44 6.73
N MET A 23 -6.90 7.91 5.85
CA MET A 23 -7.95 7.07 5.30
C MET A 23 -7.32 5.77 4.80
N PRO A 24 -7.90 4.62 5.13
CA PRO A 24 -7.29 3.36 4.75
C PRO A 24 -7.28 3.20 3.24
N TRP A 25 -6.36 2.39 2.75
CA TRP A 25 -6.30 1.99 1.35
C TRP A 25 -7.36 0.93 1.06
N PHE A 26 -7.92 0.93 -0.14
CA PHE A 26 -8.94 -0.02 -0.58
C PHE A 26 -8.59 -0.56 -1.95
N VAL A 27 -8.80 -1.85 -2.15
CA VAL A 27 -8.70 -2.46 -3.48
C VAL A 27 -10.09 -2.52 -4.08
N VAL A 28 -10.25 -1.94 -5.26
CA VAL A 28 -11.45 -2.12 -6.07
C VAL A 28 -11.18 -3.25 -7.06
N TYR A 29 -12.02 -4.26 -7.01
CA TYR A 29 -11.91 -5.43 -7.87
C TYR A 29 -13.29 -5.86 -8.37
N ARG A 30 -13.33 -6.50 -9.51
CA ARG A 30 -14.52 -7.12 -10.06
C ARG A 30 -14.49 -8.61 -9.74
N ASN A 31 -15.46 -9.06 -8.97
CA ASN A 31 -15.64 -10.48 -8.73
C ASN A 31 -16.21 -11.11 -10.02
N LYS A 32 -15.44 -11.99 -10.69
CA LYS A 32 -15.87 -12.64 -11.94
C LYS A 32 -17.08 -13.56 -11.72
N THR A 33 -17.21 -14.18 -10.55
CA THR A 33 -18.33 -15.05 -10.19
C THR A 33 -19.64 -14.28 -10.08
N MET A 34 -19.61 -13.09 -9.48
CA MET A 34 -20.82 -12.24 -9.32
C MET A 34 -20.94 -11.17 -10.42
N ASN A 35 -19.95 -11.10 -11.30
CA ASN A 35 -19.75 -10.06 -12.31
C ASN A 35 -19.95 -8.62 -11.79
N LYS A 36 -19.60 -8.38 -10.52
CA LYS A 36 -19.90 -7.14 -9.80
C LYS A 36 -18.62 -6.51 -9.24
N GLU A 37 -18.57 -5.19 -9.30
CA GLU A 37 -17.51 -4.41 -8.66
C GLU A 37 -17.68 -4.44 -7.13
N MET A 38 -16.61 -4.78 -6.43
CA MET A 38 -16.51 -4.90 -4.99
C MET A 38 -15.27 -4.14 -4.48
N ARG A 39 -15.37 -3.65 -3.24
CA ARG A 39 -14.22 -3.10 -2.52
C ARG A 39 -13.76 -4.07 -1.46
N SER A 40 -12.44 -4.21 -1.34
CA SER A 40 -11.81 -4.95 -0.27
C SER A 40 -11.97 -4.24 1.08
N PRO A 41 -11.67 -4.93 2.18
CA PRO A 41 -11.53 -4.31 3.49
C PRO A 41 -10.49 -3.17 3.48
N PRO A 42 -10.64 -2.19 4.39
CA PRO A 42 -9.67 -1.12 4.57
C PRO A 42 -8.30 -1.66 4.98
N CYS A 43 -7.28 -1.30 4.24
CA CYS A 43 -5.89 -1.63 4.48
C CYS A 43 -5.15 -0.43 5.11
N PRO A 44 -4.30 -0.66 6.13
CA PRO A 44 -3.62 0.43 6.83
C PRO A 44 -2.51 1.08 5.98
N THR A 45 -1.97 0.36 4.99
CA THR A 45 -0.86 0.81 4.16
C THR A 45 -1.05 0.42 2.69
N GLU A 46 -0.42 1.18 1.78
CA GLU A 46 -0.41 0.91 0.34
C GLU A 46 0.06 -0.53 0.07
N ARG A 47 1.20 -0.92 0.65
CA ARG A 47 1.78 -2.26 0.47
C ARG A 47 0.81 -3.38 0.87
N SER A 48 0.04 -3.18 1.94
CA SER A 48 -0.96 -4.16 2.38
C SER A 48 -2.12 -4.25 1.38
N ALA A 49 -2.55 -3.13 0.82
CA ALA A 49 -3.57 -3.10 -0.24
C ALA A 49 -3.06 -3.74 -1.54
N LEU A 50 -1.83 -3.46 -1.95
CA LEU A 50 -1.19 -4.10 -3.12
C LEU A 50 -1.08 -5.62 -2.94
N THR A 51 -0.68 -6.07 -1.75
CA THR A 51 -0.60 -7.51 -1.43
C THR A 51 -1.98 -8.15 -1.49
N HIS A 52 -3.00 -7.46 -0.98
CA HIS A 52 -4.38 -7.93 -1.02
C HIS A 52 -4.93 -7.96 -2.45
N ALA A 53 -4.62 -6.96 -3.27
CA ALA A 53 -4.94 -6.95 -4.69
C ALA A 53 -4.36 -8.17 -5.41
N ARG A 54 -3.09 -8.50 -5.16
CA ARG A 54 -2.45 -9.69 -5.72
C ARG A 54 -3.11 -10.99 -5.27
N ALA A 55 -3.51 -11.08 -4.00
CA ALA A 55 -4.24 -12.24 -3.51
C ALA A 55 -5.60 -12.39 -4.22
N LEU A 56 -6.35 -11.29 -4.39
CA LEU A 56 -7.62 -11.28 -5.10
C LEU A 56 -7.46 -11.69 -6.57
N ASP A 57 -6.43 -11.19 -7.25
CA ASP A 57 -6.14 -11.57 -8.64
C ASP A 57 -5.85 -13.08 -8.77
N ARG A 58 -5.04 -13.65 -7.86
CA ARG A 58 -4.80 -15.10 -7.80
C ARG A 58 -6.05 -15.92 -7.49
N ASP A 59 -6.97 -15.38 -6.69
CA ASP A 59 -8.24 -16.02 -6.37
C ASP A 59 -9.24 -15.97 -7.56
N GLY A 60 -8.87 -15.31 -8.66
CA GLY A 60 -9.66 -15.20 -9.88
C GLY A 60 -10.55 -13.95 -9.93
N ALA A 61 -10.38 -13.01 -9.01
CA ALA A 61 -10.97 -11.68 -9.14
C ALA A 61 -10.18 -10.82 -10.14
N GLU A 62 -10.81 -9.80 -10.72
CA GLU A 62 -10.15 -8.85 -11.62
C GLU A 62 -9.91 -7.54 -10.87
N VAL A 63 -8.67 -7.22 -10.52
CA VAL A 63 -8.35 -5.97 -9.83
C VAL A 63 -8.45 -4.80 -10.80
N LEU A 64 -9.22 -3.77 -10.44
CA LEU A 64 -9.43 -2.57 -11.27
C LEU A 64 -8.50 -1.43 -10.87
N ARG A 65 -8.39 -1.15 -9.57
CA ARG A 65 -7.56 -0.07 -9.01
C ARG A 65 -7.39 -0.23 -7.50
N VAL A 66 -6.35 0.38 -6.95
CA VAL A 66 -6.20 0.58 -5.52
C VAL A 66 -6.40 2.05 -5.20
N GLU A 67 -7.39 2.37 -4.37
CA GLU A 67 -7.66 3.72 -3.88
C GLU A 67 -6.97 3.91 -2.54
N GLY A 68 -6.17 4.95 -2.42
CA GLY A 68 -5.48 5.36 -1.21
C GLY A 68 -6.13 6.56 -0.53
N PRO A 69 -5.58 6.96 0.63
CA PRO A 69 -5.91 8.24 1.25
C PRO A 69 -5.58 9.40 0.31
N ASP A 70 -6.25 10.54 0.54
CA ASP A 70 -6.04 11.80 -0.20
C ASP A 70 -6.40 11.75 -1.69
N GLY A 71 -7.23 10.77 -2.11
CA GLY A 71 -7.63 10.61 -3.51
C GLY A 71 -6.54 10.02 -4.39
N ALA A 72 -5.47 9.48 -3.79
CA ALA A 72 -4.51 8.66 -4.50
C ALA A 72 -5.22 7.45 -5.12
N ALA A 73 -4.97 7.18 -6.38
CA ALA A 73 -5.50 5.99 -7.05
C ALA A 73 -4.39 5.38 -7.89
N VAL A 74 -4.05 4.14 -7.59
CA VAL A 74 -3.10 3.35 -8.36
C VAL A 74 -3.91 2.51 -9.36
N PRO A 75 -3.84 2.81 -10.67
CA PRO A 75 -4.57 2.04 -11.68
C PRO A 75 -3.97 0.63 -11.81
N ALA A 76 -4.78 -0.35 -12.21
CA ALA A 76 -4.35 -1.75 -12.35
C ALA A 76 -3.10 -1.93 -13.23
N ARG A 77 -2.88 -1.10 -14.25
CA ARG A 77 -1.66 -1.15 -15.09
C ARG A 77 -0.38 -0.89 -14.32
N MET A 78 -0.42 -0.06 -13.28
CA MET A 78 0.72 0.15 -12.38
C MET A 78 0.85 -0.97 -11.34
N LEU A 79 -0.26 -1.62 -11.00
CA LEU A 79 -0.24 -2.81 -10.15
C LEU A 79 0.48 -3.95 -10.86
N ASP A 80 0.28 -4.12 -12.17
CA ASP A 80 0.90 -5.17 -12.98
C ASP A 80 2.44 -5.15 -12.85
N ALA A 81 3.05 -3.97 -12.95
CA ALA A 81 4.49 -3.78 -12.74
C ALA A 81 4.95 -4.12 -11.31
N TRP A 82 4.09 -3.92 -10.31
CA TRP A 82 4.35 -4.29 -8.91
C TRP A 82 4.11 -5.78 -8.63
N LEU A 83 3.18 -6.38 -9.36
CA LEU A 83 2.79 -7.78 -9.28
C LEU A 83 3.85 -8.70 -9.91
N ASP A 84 4.51 -8.20 -10.97
CA ASP A 84 5.59 -8.87 -11.69
C ASP A 84 6.91 -8.83 -10.90
N ASP A 85 7.20 -7.75 -10.16
CA ASP A 85 8.46 -7.54 -9.42
C ASP A 85 8.59 -8.35 -8.11
N ALA A 86 7.59 -9.13 -7.72
CA ALA A 86 7.72 -9.98 -6.54
C ALA A 86 8.26 -11.35 -6.97
N PRO A 87 9.60 -11.59 -6.88
CA PRO A 87 10.17 -12.89 -7.16
C PRO A 87 9.49 -13.92 -6.26
N ASP A 88 9.05 -14.97 -6.93
CA ASP A 88 8.70 -16.24 -6.36
C ASP A 88 9.89 -16.73 -5.50
N MET A 89 9.92 -16.34 -4.22
CA MET A 89 10.75 -16.99 -3.21
C MET A 89 10.00 -18.23 -2.77
N ALA A 90 9.92 -19.21 -3.68
CA ALA A 90 9.71 -20.59 -3.35
C ALA A 90 11.10 -21.22 -3.11
N ASP A 91 11.44 -21.41 -1.83
CA ASP A 91 12.39 -22.44 -1.37
C ASP A 91 11.80 -23.11 -0.12
#